data_AF-A0A2V7V6L1-F1
#
_entry.id   AF-A0A2V7V6L1-F1
#
_cell.length_a   1.000
_cell.length_b   1.000
_cell.length_c   1.000
_cell.angle_alpha   90.00
_cell.angle_beta   90.00
_cell.angle_gamma   90.00
#
_symmetry.space_group_name_H-M   'P 1'
#
loop_
_entity.id
_entity.type
_entity.pdbx_description
1 polymer ?
#
loop_
_entity_poly.entity_id
_entity_poly.type
_entity_poly.pdbx_seq_one_letter_code
_entity_poly.pdbx_strand_id
1 'polypeptide(L)'
;MASSDNVLRGGLTPKHVDVPELLAVGAFHPSPPLVLRPVLGSPGERVYRTPAREFELAFLQVTQNAPFAGGVGHGPELMLGLDGSATITSEGASWPLGRGRSVFVPAAVGSYRIEGEAR
;
A
#
# COMPACT_ATOMS: atom_id res chain seq x y z
N MET A 1 -7.39 1.28 -0.08
CA MET A 1 -8.86 1.18 -0.13
C MET A 1 -9.26 0.94 -1.58
N ALA A 2 -10.46 0.41 -1.82
CA ALA A 2 -11.01 0.42 -3.17
C ALA A 2 -11.24 1.85 -3.66
N SER A 3 -11.47 2.03 -4.97
CA SER A 3 -11.83 3.35 -5.55
C SER A 3 -13.28 3.76 -5.26
N SER A 4 -14.04 2.93 -4.54
CA SER A 4 -15.36 3.26 -3.98
C SER A 4 -15.25 3.23 -2.46
N ASP A 5 -15.75 4.28 -1.83
CA ASP A 5 -15.69 4.51 -0.39
C ASP A 5 -17.09 4.72 0.20
N ASN A 6 -18.09 4.00 -0.29
CA ASN A 6 -19.47 4.09 0.20
C ASN A 6 -19.52 4.00 1.75
N VAL A 7 -19.98 5.07 2.39
CA VAL A 7 -20.05 5.18 3.86
C VAL A 7 -21.49 5.26 4.34
N LEU A 8 -21.86 4.35 5.24
CA LEU A 8 -22.97 4.53 6.18
C LEU A 8 -22.44 4.95 7.54
N ARG A 9 -23.09 5.93 8.16
CA ARG A 9 -22.68 6.46 9.47
C ARG A 9 -23.31 5.60 10.57
N GLY A 10 -22.51 5.20 11.56
CA GLY A 10 -22.97 4.42 12.72
C GLY A 10 -22.99 5.19 14.05
N GLY A 11 -22.59 6.46 14.08
CA GLY A 11 -22.47 7.26 15.30
C GLY A 11 -21.28 8.21 15.29
N LEU A 12 -20.95 8.79 16.46
CA LEU A 12 -19.85 9.75 16.66
C LEU A 12 -19.84 10.92 15.66
N THR A 13 -21.03 11.34 15.24
CA THR A 13 -21.21 12.39 14.23
C THR A 13 -22.50 13.15 14.50
N PRO A 14 -22.52 14.48 14.29
CA PRO A 14 -23.76 15.26 14.31
C PRO A 14 -24.53 15.19 12.98
N LYS A 15 -23.98 14.53 11.96
CA LYS A 15 -24.62 14.40 10.63
C LYS A 15 -25.74 13.36 10.68
N HIS A 16 -26.63 13.39 9.68
CA HIS A 16 -27.72 12.44 9.55
C HIS A 16 -27.21 10.98 9.50
N VAL A 17 -27.92 10.12 10.23
CA VAL A 17 -27.73 8.67 10.33
C VAL A 17 -29.00 8.00 9.81
N ASP A 18 -28.88 7.28 8.70
CA ASP A 18 -29.96 6.45 8.18
C ASP A 18 -29.95 5.10 8.93
N VAL A 19 -30.74 5.03 10.00
CA VAL A 19 -30.80 3.86 10.88
C VAL A 19 -31.40 2.64 10.16
N PRO A 20 -32.52 2.75 9.42
CA PRO A 20 -33.05 1.62 8.65
C PRO A 20 -32.03 1.01 7.69
N GLU A 21 -31.33 1.84 6.90
CA GLU A 21 -30.33 1.35 5.93
C GLU A 21 -29.13 0.70 6.63
N LEU A 22 -28.65 1.29 7.72
CA LEU A 22 -27.55 0.72 8.53
C LEU A 22 -27.90 -0.68 9.05
N LEU A 23 -29.13 -0.87 9.53
CA LEU A 23 -29.61 -2.16 10.01
C LEU A 23 -29.83 -3.16 8.86
N ALA A 24 -30.17 -2.68 7.67
CA ALA A 24 -30.41 -3.53 6.51
C ALA A 24 -29.13 -4.16 5.94
N VAL A 25 -28.00 -3.44 5.94
CA VAL A 25 -26.73 -3.93 5.33
C VAL A 25 -25.68 -4.39 6.34
N GLY A 26 -25.87 -4.10 7.63
CA GLY A 26 -24.92 -4.48 8.68
C GLY A 26 -24.92 -5.98 9.00
N ALA A 27 -23.73 -6.53 9.27
CA ALA A 27 -23.59 -7.89 9.81
C ALA A 27 -23.48 -7.84 11.34
N PHE A 28 -24.54 -8.24 12.05
CA PHE A 28 -24.63 -8.16 13.51
C PHE A 28 -24.35 -9.49 14.20
N HIS A 29 -23.10 -9.96 14.12
CA HIS A 29 -22.64 -11.10 14.90
C HIS A 29 -21.23 -10.84 15.47
N PRO A 30 -20.88 -11.39 16.63
CA PRO A 30 -19.52 -11.32 17.13
C PRO A 30 -18.54 -11.99 16.15
N SER A 31 -17.39 -11.37 15.92
CA SER A 31 -16.28 -11.96 15.17
C SER A 31 -14.96 -11.46 15.74
N PRO A 32 -13.91 -12.31 15.83
CA PRO A 32 -12.59 -11.83 16.20
C PRO A 32 -12.08 -10.85 15.13
N PRO A 33 -11.30 -9.82 15.49
CA PRO A 33 -10.71 -8.92 14.52
C PRO A 33 -9.68 -9.66 13.67
N LEU A 34 -9.74 -9.47 12.35
CA LEU A 34 -8.69 -9.93 11.45
C LEU A 34 -7.48 -8.98 11.55
N VAL A 35 -6.41 -9.45 12.16
CA VAL A 35 -5.13 -8.72 12.20
C VAL A 35 -4.23 -9.23 11.07
N LEU A 36 -4.06 -8.42 10.03
CA LEU A 36 -3.13 -8.75 8.95
C LEU A 36 -1.68 -8.62 9.45
N ARG A 37 -0.95 -9.73 9.43
CA ARG A 37 0.49 -9.76 9.70
C ARG A 37 1.24 -9.85 8.37
N PRO A 38 2.37 -9.16 8.23
CA PRO A 38 3.12 -9.23 6.98
C PRO A 38 3.79 -10.59 6.83
N VAL A 39 3.95 -11.02 5.59
CA VAL A 39 4.88 -12.08 5.19
C VAL A 39 6.17 -11.45 4.66
N LEU A 40 7.30 -12.10 4.86
CA LEU A 40 8.58 -11.62 4.32
C LEU A 40 8.62 -11.85 2.80
N GLY A 41 8.98 -10.80 2.06
CA GLY A 41 9.22 -10.84 0.63
C GLY A 41 10.71 -10.82 0.32
N SER A 42 11.10 -9.95 -0.59
CA SER A 42 12.51 -9.60 -0.85
C SER A 42 13.20 -9.01 0.40
N PRO A 43 14.54 -8.90 0.41
CA PRO A 43 15.25 -8.26 1.52
C PRO A 43 14.69 -6.87 1.84
N GLY A 44 14.32 -6.64 3.12
CA GLY A 44 13.70 -5.39 3.58
C GLY A 44 12.20 -5.26 3.28
N GLU A 45 11.60 -6.20 2.57
CA GLU A 45 10.19 -6.16 2.18
C GLU A 45 9.28 -6.94 3.14
N ARG A 46 8.17 -6.32 3.51
CA ARG A 46 7.10 -6.89 4.34
C ARG A 46 5.78 -6.72 3.63
N VAL A 47 5.18 -7.84 3.19
CA VAL A 47 3.98 -7.84 2.35
C VAL A 47 2.75 -8.13 3.19
N TYR A 48 1.78 -7.21 3.17
CA TYR A 48 0.49 -7.32 3.82
C TYR A 48 -0.57 -7.77 2.79
N ARG A 49 -0.75 -9.09 2.69
CA ARG A 49 -1.80 -9.71 1.88
C ARG A 49 -3.18 -9.33 2.42
N THR A 50 -3.95 -8.62 1.60
CA THR A 50 -5.34 -8.26 1.92
C THR A 50 -6.30 -9.28 1.29
N PRO A 51 -7.48 -9.52 1.89
CA PRO A 51 -8.56 -10.26 1.24
C PRO A 51 -9.10 -9.59 -0.03
N ALA A 52 -8.88 -8.28 -0.18
CA ALA A 52 -9.21 -7.55 -1.41
C ALA A 52 -8.34 -8.06 -2.56
N ARG A 53 -8.94 -8.32 -3.73
CA ARG A 53 -8.23 -8.85 -4.90
C ARG A 53 -7.56 -7.75 -5.72
N GLU A 54 -7.96 -6.51 -5.50
CA GLU A 54 -7.65 -5.36 -6.34
C GLU A 54 -6.30 -4.73 -6.02
N PHE A 55 -5.75 -4.97 -4.82
CA PHE A 55 -4.47 -4.42 -4.41
C PHE A 55 -3.80 -5.29 -3.34
N GLU A 56 -2.51 -5.06 -3.14
CA GLU A 56 -1.72 -5.53 -2.00
C GLU A 56 -0.93 -4.35 -1.44
N LEU A 57 -0.50 -4.42 -0.18
CA LEU A 57 0.37 -3.41 0.43
C LEU A 57 1.70 -4.04 0.81
N ALA A 58 2.80 -3.51 0.29
CA ALA A 58 4.14 -3.83 0.76
C ALA A 58 4.73 -2.65 1.53
N PHE A 59 5.49 -2.96 2.57
CA PHE A 59 6.37 -2.02 3.26
C PHE A 59 7.80 -2.37 2.90
N LEU A 60 8.57 -1.37 2.46
CA LEU A 60 9.97 -1.52 2.09
C LEU A 60 10.86 -0.80 3.09
N GLN A 61 11.83 -1.49 3.67
CA GLN A 61 12.96 -0.87 4.37
C GLN A 61 14.16 -0.91 3.44
N VAL A 62 14.45 0.21 2.77
CA VAL A 62 15.62 0.33 1.90
C VAL A 62 16.79 0.85 2.72
N THR A 63 17.92 0.16 2.59
CA THR A 63 19.19 0.56 3.20
C THR A 63 20.32 0.37 2.19
N GLN A 64 21.50 0.91 2.46
CA GLN A 64 22.67 0.71 1.58
C GLN A 64 23.01 -0.79 1.37
N ASN A 65 22.73 -1.63 2.38
CA ASN A 65 23.02 -3.07 2.33
C ASN A 65 21.83 -3.92 1.84
N ALA A 66 20.66 -3.31 1.70
CA ALA A 66 19.44 -3.97 1.23
C ALA A 66 18.69 -3.04 0.26
N PRO A 67 19.23 -2.83 -0.95
CA PRO A 67 18.49 -2.17 -2.01
C PRO A 67 17.31 -3.06 -2.43
N PHE A 68 16.23 -2.42 -2.88
CA PHE A 68 15.08 -3.13 -3.41
C PHE A 68 15.18 -3.22 -4.93
N ALA A 69 14.82 -4.35 -5.52
CA ALA A 69 14.74 -4.54 -6.96
C ALA A 69 13.34 -5.06 -7.30
N GLY A 70 12.59 -4.27 -8.08
CA GLY A 70 11.31 -4.68 -8.66
C GLY A 70 11.47 -5.09 -10.12
N GLY A 71 10.56 -5.91 -10.64
CA GLY A 71 10.72 -6.50 -11.95
C GLY A 71 9.44 -7.03 -12.61
N VAL A 72 9.64 -7.68 -13.76
CA VAL A 72 8.59 -8.27 -14.59
C VAL A 72 7.68 -9.21 -13.77
N GLY A 73 6.37 -9.06 -13.95
CA GLY A 73 5.36 -9.86 -13.27
C GLY A 73 4.65 -9.12 -12.13
N HIS A 74 5.17 -7.96 -11.74
CA HIS A 74 4.44 -7.02 -10.89
C HIS A 74 3.37 -6.27 -11.70
N GLY A 75 2.20 -6.07 -11.09
CA GLY A 75 1.19 -5.15 -11.62
C GLY A 75 1.67 -3.69 -11.53
N PRO A 76 0.80 -2.70 -11.81
CA PRO A 76 1.14 -1.30 -11.56
C PRO A 76 1.35 -1.07 -10.06
N GLU A 77 2.38 -0.29 -9.70
CA GLU A 77 2.74 -0.02 -8.31
C GLU A 77 2.72 1.48 -8.02
N LEU A 78 2.37 1.84 -6.79
CA LEU A 78 2.46 3.19 -6.28
C LEU A 78 3.38 3.20 -5.06
N MET A 79 4.58 3.76 -5.23
CA MET A 79 5.55 3.94 -4.16
C MET A 79 5.26 5.23 -3.42
N LEU A 80 5.33 5.22 -2.09
CA LEU A 80 5.18 6.40 -1.23
C LEU A 80 6.36 6.43 -0.26
N GLY A 81 7.18 7.48 -0.33
CA GLY A 81 8.24 7.69 0.65
C GLY A 81 7.65 8.15 1.98
N LEU A 82 7.85 7.35 3.03
CA LEU A 82 7.39 7.63 4.38
C LEU A 82 8.41 8.52 5.11
N ASP A 83 9.69 8.23 4.93
CA ASP A 83 10.82 9.02 5.42
C ASP A 83 12.14 8.66 4.75
N GLY A 84 13.21 9.34 5.19
CA GLY A 84 14.53 9.17 4.62
C GLY A 84 14.61 9.70 3.18
N SER A 85 15.58 9.17 2.44
CA SER A 85 15.86 9.54 1.06
C SER A 85 16.37 8.32 0.30
N ALA A 86 15.64 7.96 -0.75
CA ALA A 86 16.00 6.96 -1.72
C ALA A 86 15.83 7.49 -3.14
N THR A 87 16.35 6.73 -4.10
CA THR A 87 16.20 7.00 -5.52
C THR A 87 15.71 5.73 -6.20
N ILE A 88 14.66 5.86 -7.01
CA ILE A 88 14.21 4.83 -7.93
C ILE A 88 14.93 5.03 -9.25
N THR A 89 15.51 3.98 -9.82
CA THR A 89 16.22 4.02 -11.11
C THR A 89 15.66 2.96 -12.04
N SER A 90 15.39 3.32 -13.29
CA SER A 90 14.98 2.41 -14.37
C SER A 90 15.42 2.98 -15.72
N GLU A 91 15.91 2.11 -16.62
CA GLU A 91 16.32 2.48 -18.00
C GLU A 91 17.24 3.71 -18.11
N GLY A 92 18.10 3.92 -17.11
CA GLY A 92 19.03 5.06 -17.06
C GLY A 92 18.44 6.37 -16.57
N ALA A 93 17.14 6.41 -16.27
CA ALA A 93 16.47 7.54 -15.61
C ALA A 93 16.32 7.28 -14.10
N SER A 94 16.26 8.37 -13.33
CA SER A 94 16.15 8.32 -11.87
C SER A 94 15.13 9.30 -11.32
N TRP A 95 14.45 8.87 -10.25
CA TRP A 95 13.41 9.64 -9.57
C TRP A 95 13.65 9.60 -8.06
N PRO A 96 13.69 10.76 -7.38
CA PRO A 96 13.85 10.81 -5.94
C PRO A 96 12.58 10.34 -5.22
N LEU A 97 12.76 9.45 -4.24
CA LEU A 97 11.72 8.98 -3.33
C LEU A 97 12.12 9.35 -1.90
N GLY A 98 11.50 10.41 -1.38
CA GLY A 98 11.66 10.85 0.01
C GLY A 98 10.31 11.12 0.64
N ARG A 99 10.31 11.54 1.91
CA ARG A 99 9.10 11.79 2.69
C ARG A 99 8.02 12.56 1.92
N GLY A 100 6.83 11.98 1.81
CA GLY A 100 5.65 12.57 1.17
C GLY A 100 5.66 12.57 -0.35
N ARG A 101 6.73 12.10 -1.00
CA ARG A 101 6.77 11.91 -2.46
C ARG A 101 6.21 10.55 -2.83
N SER A 102 5.51 10.51 -3.95
CA SER A 102 5.08 9.25 -4.55
C SER A 102 5.60 9.11 -5.98
N VAL A 103 5.80 7.86 -6.40
CA VAL A 103 6.18 7.49 -7.76
C VAL A 103 5.27 6.36 -8.21
N PHE A 104 4.65 6.52 -9.37
CA PHE A 104 3.90 5.45 -10.02
C PHE A 104 4.83 4.67 -10.94
N VAL A 105 4.88 3.35 -10.77
CA VAL A 105 5.61 2.43 -11.65
C VAL A 105 4.58 1.69 -12.52
N PRO A 106 4.47 2.02 -13.82
CA PRO A 106 3.60 1.30 -14.73
C PRO A 106 4.00 -0.17 -14.86
N ALA A 107 3.02 -1.06 -15.07
CA ALA A 107 3.27 -2.49 -15.30
C ALA A 107 4.15 -2.79 -16.54
N ALA A 108 4.28 -1.83 -17.45
CA ALA A 108 5.14 -1.93 -18.63
C ALA A 108 6.63 -1.75 -18.30
N VAL A 109 6.97 -1.24 -17.12
CA VAL A 109 8.37 -1.11 -16.67
C VAL A 109 8.92 -2.51 -16.41
N GLY A 110 9.96 -2.90 -17.17
CA GLY A 110 10.52 -4.25 -17.06
C GLY A 110 11.26 -4.49 -15.74
N SER A 111 12.04 -3.51 -15.28
CA SER A 111 12.72 -3.58 -13.98
C SER A 111 13.08 -2.20 -13.45
N TYR A 112 13.19 -2.09 -12.14
CA TYR A 112 13.67 -0.89 -11.47
C TYR A 112 14.39 -1.26 -10.17
N ARG A 113 15.18 -0.32 -9.66
CA ARG A 113 15.92 -0.47 -8.40
C ARG A 113 15.65 0.72 -7.49
N ILE A 114 15.55 0.48 -6.19
CA ILE A 114 15.45 1.52 -5.16
C ILE A 114 16.68 1.43 -4.25
N GLU A 115 17.40 2.53 -4.13
CA GLU A 115 18.63 2.62 -3.31
C GLU A 115 18.62 3.86 -2.43
N GLY A 116 19.24 3.77 -1.26
CA GLY A 116 19.32 4.86 -0.29
C GLY A 116 19.06 4.37 1.13
N GLU A 117 18.53 5.27 1.96
CA GLU A 117 18.12 5.00 3.34
C GLU A 117 16.72 5.57 3.51
N ALA A 118 15.70 4.74 3.34
CA ALA A 118 14.32 5.19 3.29
C ALA A 118 13.32 4.08 3.67
N ARG A 119 12.09 4.53 3.91
CA ARG A 119 10.90 3.70 4.11
C ARG A 119 9.77 4.16 3.21
#